data_AF-S0FAE6-F1
#
_entry.id   AF-S0FAE6-F1
#
_cell.length_a   1.000
_cell.length_b   1.000
_cell.length_c   1.000
_cell.angle_alpha   90.00
_cell.angle_beta   90.00
_cell.angle_gamma   90.00
#
_symmetry.space_group_name_H-M   'P 1'
#
loop_
_entity.id
_entity.type
_entity.pdbx_description
1 polymer ?
#
loop_
_entity_poly.entity_id
_entity_poly.type
_entity_poly.pdbx_seq_one_letter_code
_entity_poly.pdbx_strand_id
1 'polypeptide(L)'
;MRRIVFIMLTVLFCPLLPVLAQSLDNTVKQRLTDFFKNYQTSHADIGTCKLDHFVLDHEKRTLQVYASPSFGYQPFTEETTSAIYRLITQSLPGPVNYYQITIYADGMPIDNLIPNAFRKKKDTDRQYKNISYHGNLWVENLSRPYEITRGLKGTHLAVWQSHGMFYKIDRNEWRWQRPRLFGTTEDLFTQSFVVPYLIPMLENAGAIVFTPRERNWQRQEVIVDNNTCPAGSQYLEVNYKKCRWTNAPAPGFAQRYSVYPDNHNPFADGTARMITTQTKPEKAFAEWIPDIPEKGKYAVYVSYQTLPESVSDAKYLVFHNGGVTEFRINQQMGGGTWVYLGTFEFDKGCNDYGMVVLSNESKEQGVVSADAVRFGGGMGNIERGGSVSGMPRYLEGARYWAQWAGMPYPVYSKSNGTNDYNDDINTRSLMTNYLSGGSVFNPAEKGLKVPFEMTLGFHSDAGFKTADQLVGTLGIYTTGFNEGRLNCGISRYASRDLADMVLTGLKRDIDARFGVNWQRRSMWNRNYSETRLPAVPSMI
;
A
#
# COMPACT_ATOMS: atom_id res chain seq x y z
N MET A 1 -97.69 1.86 41.68
CA MET A 1 -96.68 2.72 41.00
C MET A 1 -95.65 1.83 40.33
N ARG A 2 -95.41 1.97 39.02
CA ARG A 2 -94.38 1.18 38.30
C ARG A 2 -92.98 1.70 38.67
N ARG A 3 -92.05 0.81 39.02
CA ARG A 3 -90.60 1.13 39.05
C ARG A 3 -89.97 0.63 37.76
N ILE A 4 -89.28 1.53 37.06
CA ILE A 4 -88.50 1.24 35.85
C ILE A 4 -87.09 0.85 36.30
N VAL A 5 -86.55 -0.23 35.76
CA VAL A 5 -85.15 -0.62 35.92
C VAL A 5 -84.41 -0.23 34.65
N PHE A 6 -83.44 0.68 34.77
CA PHE A 6 -82.50 1.00 33.71
C PHE A 6 -81.36 -0.04 33.71
N ILE A 7 -81.15 -0.73 32.59
CA ILE A 7 -79.94 -1.53 32.36
C ILE A 7 -78.97 -0.65 31.57
N MET A 8 -77.84 -0.29 32.18
CA MET A 8 -76.77 0.45 31.52
C MET A 8 -75.74 -0.54 30.96
N LEU A 9 -75.56 -0.55 29.64
CA LEU A 9 -74.64 -1.46 28.98
C LEU A 9 -73.26 -0.79 28.83
N THR A 10 -72.34 -1.04 29.77
CA THR A 10 -70.95 -0.58 29.68
C THR A 10 -70.13 -1.49 28.77
N VAL A 11 -69.86 -1.04 27.54
CA VAL A 11 -68.94 -1.70 26.62
C VAL A 11 -67.50 -1.50 27.10
N LEU A 12 -66.91 -2.54 27.68
CA LEU A 12 -65.47 -2.57 27.97
C LEU A 12 -64.66 -2.68 26.67
N PHE A 13 -64.05 -1.56 26.26
CA PHE A 13 -62.99 -1.56 25.24
C PHE A 13 -61.74 -2.22 25.82
N CYS A 14 -61.49 -3.48 25.45
CA CYS A 14 -60.31 -4.22 25.90
C CYS A 14 -59.09 -3.91 24.99
N PRO A 15 -57.92 -3.54 25.54
CA PRO A 15 -56.75 -3.18 24.73
C PRO A 15 -56.02 -4.42 24.19
N LEU A 16 -56.51 -4.99 23.08
CA LEU A 16 -55.93 -6.17 22.42
C LEU A 16 -54.68 -5.89 21.55
N LEU A 17 -54.36 -4.61 21.32
CA LEU A 17 -53.28 -4.19 20.42
C LEU A 17 -51.83 -4.57 20.85
N PRO A 18 -51.39 -4.41 22.12
CA PRO A 18 -49.98 -4.66 22.47
C PRO A 18 -49.58 -6.14 22.40
N VAL A 19 -50.51 -7.07 22.67
CA VAL A 19 -50.24 -8.51 22.62
C VAL A 19 -50.02 -8.99 21.18
N LEU A 20 -50.79 -8.46 20.22
CA LEU A 20 -50.61 -8.76 18.80
C LEU A 20 -49.28 -8.23 18.25
N ALA A 21 -48.92 -6.98 18.58
CA ALA A 21 -47.62 -6.40 18.19
C ALA A 21 -46.44 -7.23 18.71
N GLN A 22 -46.45 -7.62 19.99
CA GLN A 22 -45.39 -8.45 20.58
C GLN A 22 -45.28 -9.84 19.94
N SER A 23 -46.38 -10.40 19.41
CA SER A 23 -46.34 -11.66 18.65
C SER A 23 -45.74 -11.50 17.24
N LEU A 24 -45.98 -10.36 16.60
CA LEU A 24 -45.44 -10.02 15.28
C LEU A 24 -43.93 -9.79 15.34
N ASP A 25 -43.44 -9.03 16.32
CA ASP A 25 -42.01 -8.76 16.55
C ASP A 25 -41.20 -10.03 16.77
N ASN A 26 -41.72 -10.95 17.59
CA ASN A 26 -41.10 -12.25 17.81
C ASN A 26 -41.05 -13.08 16.52
N THR A 27 -42.10 -13.02 15.69
CA THR A 27 -42.13 -13.69 14.38
C THR A 27 -41.10 -13.09 13.42
N VAL A 28 -41.00 -11.76 13.35
CA VAL A 28 -39.98 -11.04 12.55
C VAL A 28 -38.58 -11.42 13.01
N LYS A 29 -38.32 -11.39 14.33
CA LYS A 29 -37.04 -11.79 14.92
C LYS A 29 -36.65 -13.21 14.53
N GLN A 30 -37.58 -14.17 14.61
CA GLN A 30 -37.33 -15.56 14.24
C GLN A 30 -37.01 -15.68 12.75
N ARG A 31 -37.83 -15.10 11.86
CA ARG A 31 -37.62 -15.13 10.40
C ARG A 31 -36.27 -14.55 9.99
N LEU A 32 -35.88 -13.40 10.55
CA LEU A 32 -34.57 -12.79 10.30
C LEU A 32 -33.42 -13.64 10.86
N THR A 33 -33.57 -14.20 12.07
CA THR A 33 -32.55 -15.07 12.68
C THR A 33 -32.31 -16.32 11.81
N ASP A 34 -33.39 -16.98 11.39
CA ASP A 34 -33.32 -18.15 10.52
C ASP A 34 -32.78 -17.81 9.12
N PHE A 35 -33.11 -16.63 8.57
CA PHE A 35 -32.56 -16.15 7.31
C PHE A 35 -31.03 -16.02 7.39
N PHE A 36 -30.49 -15.23 8.32
CA PHE A 36 -29.04 -15.02 8.38
C PHE A 36 -28.26 -16.27 8.78
N LYS A 37 -28.80 -17.10 9.67
CA LYS A 37 -28.17 -18.36 10.08
C LYS A 37 -27.98 -19.33 8.91
N ASN A 38 -28.94 -19.37 7.98
CA ASN A 38 -28.94 -20.25 6.83
C ASN A 38 -28.47 -19.56 5.53
N TYR A 39 -28.09 -18.27 5.59
CA TYR A 39 -27.64 -17.52 4.42
C TYR A 39 -26.32 -18.09 3.89
N GLN A 40 -26.28 -18.36 2.59
CA GLN A 40 -25.09 -18.78 1.86
C GLN A 40 -25.02 -18.00 0.55
N THR A 41 -23.81 -17.75 0.06
CA THR A 41 -23.55 -17.08 -1.21
C THR A 41 -22.54 -17.89 -2.02
N SER A 42 -22.77 -18.03 -3.33
CA SER A 42 -21.84 -18.71 -4.23
C SER A 42 -20.65 -17.83 -4.65
N HIS A 43 -20.65 -16.56 -4.25
CA HIS A 43 -19.66 -15.57 -4.69
C HIS A 43 -18.43 -15.47 -3.77
N ALA A 44 -18.52 -15.90 -2.50
CA ALA A 44 -17.39 -15.91 -1.56
C ALA A 44 -17.62 -16.80 -0.32
N ASP A 45 -16.57 -17.41 0.22
CA ASP A 45 -16.54 -17.99 1.57
C ASP A 45 -16.48 -16.87 2.63
N ILE A 46 -17.67 -16.54 3.17
CA ILE A 46 -17.86 -15.52 4.22
C ILE A 46 -18.05 -16.11 5.63
N GLY A 47 -17.97 -17.43 5.77
CA GLY A 47 -18.36 -18.12 7.01
C GLY A 47 -19.84 -17.91 7.36
N THR A 48 -20.19 -18.11 8.64
CA THR A 48 -21.57 -18.01 9.12
C THR A 48 -22.01 -16.57 9.34
N CYS A 49 -23.21 -16.22 8.85
CA CYS A 49 -23.87 -14.95 9.12
C CYS A 49 -24.83 -15.07 10.31
N LYS A 50 -25.10 -13.94 10.97
CA LYS A 50 -26.04 -13.84 12.10
C LYS A 50 -26.81 -12.53 12.01
N LEU A 51 -28.05 -12.54 12.51
CA LEU A 51 -28.72 -11.31 12.92
C LEU A 51 -28.00 -10.76 14.16
N ASP A 52 -27.65 -9.48 14.15
CA ASP A 52 -27.19 -8.77 15.33
C ASP A 52 -28.39 -8.19 16.08
N HIS A 53 -29.11 -7.26 15.44
CA HIS A 53 -30.37 -6.72 15.94
C HIS A 53 -31.26 -6.21 14.79
N PHE A 54 -32.46 -5.73 15.12
CA PHE A 54 -33.32 -5.00 14.18
C PHE A 54 -34.09 -3.91 14.92
N VAL A 55 -34.53 -2.89 14.19
CA VAL A 55 -35.41 -1.82 14.66
C VAL A 55 -36.64 -1.81 13.76
N LEU A 56 -37.81 -2.05 14.35
CA LEU A 56 -39.10 -2.07 13.65
C LEU A 56 -39.94 -0.89 14.12
N ASP A 57 -40.36 -0.04 13.18
CA ASP A 57 -41.21 1.11 13.44
C ASP A 57 -42.52 0.94 12.67
N HIS A 58 -43.59 0.61 13.39
CA HIS A 58 -44.91 0.36 12.81
C HIS A 58 -45.62 1.65 12.34
N GLU A 59 -45.34 2.79 12.97
CA GLU A 59 -45.96 4.07 12.61
C GLU A 59 -45.38 4.60 11.29
N LYS A 60 -44.05 4.59 11.17
CA LYS A 60 -43.33 4.98 9.94
C LYS A 60 -43.32 3.86 8.89
N ARG A 61 -43.73 2.64 9.25
CA ARG A 61 -43.71 1.43 8.42
C ARG A 61 -42.31 1.14 7.88
N THR A 62 -41.32 1.15 8.77
CA THR A 62 -39.91 0.89 8.43
C THR A 62 -39.33 -0.27 9.23
N LEU A 63 -38.39 -1.00 8.63
CA LEU A 63 -37.62 -2.07 9.28
C LEU A 63 -36.13 -1.89 8.96
N GLN A 64 -35.32 -1.65 9.98
CA GLN A 64 -33.87 -1.61 9.87
C GLN A 64 -33.30 -2.93 10.40
N VAL A 65 -32.55 -3.66 9.58
CA VAL A 65 -32.01 -4.98 9.90
C VAL A 65 -30.50 -4.90 9.99
N TYR A 66 -29.91 -5.29 11.11
CA TYR A 66 -28.45 -5.23 11.33
C TYR A 66 -27.88 -6.65 11.32
N ALA A 67 -27.03 -6.93 10.33
CA ALA A 67 -26.36 -8.21 10.16
C ALA A 67 -24.93 -8.19 10.73
N SER A 68 -24.44 -9.36 11.14
CA SER A 68 -23.04 -9.53 11.56
C SER A 68 -22.06 -9.13 10.45
N PRO A 69 -20.85 -8.62 10.78
CA PRO A 69 -19.88 -8.16 9.78
C PRO A 69 -19.56 -9.15 8.66
N SER A 70 -19.58 -10.47 8.93
CA SER A 70 -19.44 -11.53 7.92
C SER A 70 -20.37 -11.37 6.72
N PHE A 71 -21.60 -10.88 6.92
CA PHE A 71 -22.55 -10.63 5.83
C PHE A 71 -22.09 -9.52 4.87
N GLY A 72 -21.32 -8.54 5.36
CA GLY A 72 -20.75 -7.45 4.56
C GLY A 72 -19.46 -7.82 3.80
N TYR A 73 -18.89 -9.00 4.08
CA TYR A 73 -17.61 -9.46 3.54
C TYR A 73 -17.72 -10.16 2.17
N GLN A 74 -18.93 -10.28 1.62
CA GLN A 74 -19.20 -10.73 0.24
C GLN A 74 -19.09 -9.56 -0.75
N PRO A 75 -18.84 -9.83 -2.05
CA PRO A 75 -19.06 -8.83 -3.09
C PRO A 75 -20.53 -8.44 -3.19
N PHE A 76 -20.79 -7.17 -3.47
CA PHE A 76 -22.15 -6.66 -3.76
C PHE A 76 -22.21 -6.01 -5.14
N THR A 77 -23.25 -6.32 -5.89
CA THR A 77 -23.66 -5.62 -7.11
C THR A 77 -25.10 -5.12 -6.94
N GLU A 78 -25.63 -4.34 -7.88
CA GLU A 78 -27.04 -3.94 -7.82
C GLU A 78 -27.97 -5.16 -7.89
N GLU A 79 -27.60 -6.20 -8.64
CA GLU A 79 -28.34 -7.45 -8.79
C GLU A 79 -28.32 -8.28 -7.51
N THR A 80 -27.15 -8.50 -6.88
CA THR A 80 -27.06 -9.32 -5.66
C THR A 80 -27.74 -8.62 -4.47
N THR A 81 -27.57 -7.29 -4.34
CA THR A 81 -28.25 -6.48 -3.33
C THR A 81 -29.78 -6.53 -3.51
N SER A 82 -30.28 -6.36 -4.74
CA SER A 82 -31.73 -6.47 -5.02
C SER A 82 -32.28 -7.86 -4.69
N ALA A 83 -31.51 -8.91 -4.99
CA ALA A 83 -31.89 -10.29 -4.66
C ALA A 83 -31.96 -10.53 -3.15
N ILE A 84 -31.00 -10.01 -2.38
CA ILE A 84 -30.98 -10.08 -0.90
C ILE A 84 -32.22 -9.38 -0.32
N TYR A 85 -32.52 -8.15 -0.73
CA TYR A 85 -33.72 -7.44 -0.29
C TYR A 85 -34.99 -8.24 -0.57
N ARG A 86 -35.15 -8.74 -1.81
CA ARG A 86 -36.31 -9.57 -2.20
C ARG A 86 -36.45 -10.82 -1.32
N LEU A 87 -35.36 -11.52 -1.04
CA LEU A 87 -35.38 -12.73 -0.21
C LEU A 87 -35.78 -12.44 1.24
N ILE A 88 -35.31 -11.34 1.83
CA ILE A 88 -35.72 -10.90 3.16
C ILE A 88 -37.19 -10.45 3.15
N THR A 89 -37.62 -9.67 2.18
CA THR A 89 -39.04 -9.28 2.03
C THR A 89 -39.97 -10.51 1.95
N GLN A 90 -39.57 -11.54 1.22
CA GLN A 90 -40.34 -12.79 1.07
C GLN A 90 -40.34 -13.66 2.34
N SER A 91 -39.35 -13.54 3.23
CA SER A 91 -39.28 -14.31 4.48
C SER A 91 -40.10 -13.69 5.62
N LEU A 92 -40.46 -12.41 5.50
CA LEU A 92 -41.14 -11.64 6.55
C LEU A 92 -42.67 -11.81 6.52
N PRO A 93 -43.34 -11.78 7.69
CA PRO A 93 -44.78 -11.82 7.77
C PRO A 93 -45.43 -10.54 7.24
N GLY A 94 -46.65 -10.64 6.71
CA GLY A 94 -47.52 -9.47 6.55
C GLY A 94 -47.94 -8.92 7.92
N PRO A 95 -47.95 -7.59 8.15
CA PRO A 95 -47.77 -6.52 7.16
C PRO A 95 -46.31 -6.03 6.97
N VAL A 96 -45.33 -6.59 7.67
CA VAL A 96 -43.94 -6.10 7.73
C VAL A 96 -43.21 -6.31 6.39
N ASN A 97 -43.60 -7.30 5.59
CA ASN A 97 -43.12 -7.44 4.21
C ASN A 97 -43.53 -6.28 3.26
N TYR A 98 -44.43 -5.38 3.67
CA TYR A 98 -44.75 -4.15 2.93
C TYR A 98 -44.07 -2.89 3.51
N TYR A 99 -43.15 -3.05 4.48
CA TYR A 99 -42.45 -1.92 5.10
C TYR A 99 -41.25 -1.50 4.24
N GLN A 100 -40.77 -0.27 4.44
CA GLN A 100 -39.48 0.13 3.89
C GLN A 100 -38.37 -0.57 4.68
N ILE A 101 -37.70 -1.53 4.03
CA ILE A 101 -36.61 -2.31 4.63
C ILE A 101 -35.27 -1.67 4.27
N THR A 102 -34.40 -1.48 5.26
CA THR A 102 -32.98 -1.15 5.07
C THR A 102 -32.13 -2.20 5.76
N ILE A 103 -31.21 -2.83 5.03
CA ILE A 103 -30.31 -3.85 5.60
C ILE A 103 -28.93 -3.24 5.79
N TYR A 104 -28.39 -3.36 6.99
CA TYR A 104 -27.08 -2.86 7.40
C TYR A 104 -26.09 -4.01 7.60
N ALA A 105 -24.87 -3.84 7.08
CA ALA A 105 -23.72 -4.67 7.40
C ALA A 105 -22.46 -3.80 7.39
N ASP A 106 -21.45 -4.16 8.19
CA ASP A 106 -20.22 -3.38 8.34
C ASP A 106 -20.45 -1.89 8.73
N GLY A 107 -21.56 -1.59 9.41
CA GLY A 107 -21.93 -0.25 9.86
C GLY A 107 -22.63 0.64 8.81
N MET A 108 -22.95 0.13 7.62
CA MET A 108 -23.67 0.90 6.58
C MET A 108 -24.76 0.08 5.85
N PRO A 109 -25.71 0.73 5.15
CA PRO A 109 -26.64 0.04 4.26
C PRO A 109 -25.90 -0.77 3.20
N ILE A 110 -26.35 -2.00 2.91
CA ILE A 110 -25.70 -2.89 1.94
C ILE A 110 -25.64 -2.31 0.52
N ASP A 111 -26.56 -1.39 0.18
CA ASP A 111 -26.54 -0.62 -1.07
C ASP A 111 -25.24 0.17 -1.25
N ASN A 112 -24.63 0.65 -0.15
CA ASN A 112 -23.37 1.39 -0.15
C ASN A 112 -22.13 0.49 -0.14
N LEU A 113 -22.31 -0.80 0.19
CA LEU A 113 -21.29 -1.84 0.02
C LEU A 113 -21.13 -2.27 -1.45
N ILE A 114 -21.94 -1.77 -2.39
CA ILE A 114 -21.68 -1.94 -3.82
C ILE A 114 -20.49 -1.02 -4.21
N PRO A 115 -19.37 -1.54 -4.75
CA PRO A 115 -18.24 -0.72 -5.17
C PRO A 115 -18.61 0.31 -6.25
N ASN A 116 -17.89 1.42 -6.29
CA ASN A 116 -18.09 2.45 -7.30
C ASN A 116 -17.84 1.96 -8.73
N ALA A 117 -17.03 0.93 -8.94
CA ALA A 117 -16.92 0.29 -10.25
C ALA A 117 -18.24 -0.35 -10.73
N PHE A 118 -19.04 -0.91 -9.81
CA PHE A 118 -20.18 -1.79 -10.12
C PHE A 118 -21.56 -1.17 -9.88
N ARG A 119 -21.65 0.07 -9.37
CA ARG A 119 -22.92 0.82 -9.24
C ARG A 119 -23.12 1.88 -10.32
N LYS A 120 -24.36 2.13 -10.71
CA LYS A 120 -24.78 3.15 -11.69
C LYS A 120 -24.58 4.56 -11.13
N LYS A 121 -25.17 4.86 -9.96
CA LYS A 121 -25.00 6.13 -9.26
C LYS A 121 -23.73 6.10 -8.39
N LYS A 122 -22.65 6.72 -8.87
CA LYS A 122 -21.36 6.76 -8.15
C LYS A 122 -21.51 7.48 -6.81
N ASP A 123 -20.90 6.92 -5.77
CA ASP A 123 -20.70 7.62 -4.51
C ASP A 123 -19.44 8.46 -4.61
N THR A 124 -19.63 9.78 -4.75
CA THR A 124 -18.52 10.71 -4.93
C THR A 124 -17.60 10.78 -3.70
N ASP A 125 -18.07 10.39 -2.50
CA ASP A 125 -17.34 10.58 -1.24
C ASP A 125 -16.09 9.70 -1.12
N ARG A 126 -16.06 8.58 -1.84
CA ARG A 126 -14.92 7.66 -1.97
C ARG A 126 -14.25 7.72 -3.36
N GLN A 127 -14.39 8.83 -4.08
CA GLN A 127 -13.67 9.12 -5.33
C GLN A 127 -12.71 10.29 -5.13
N TYR A 128 -11.60 10.29 -5.88
CA TYR A 128 -10.66 11.42 -5.87
C TYR A 128 -11.24 12.74 -6.40
N LYS A 129 -12.38 12.73 -7.11
CA LYS A 129 -13.04 13.92 -7.68
C LYS A 129 -12.08 14.79 -8.51
N ASN A 130 -11.57 15.86 -7.92
CA ASN A 130 -10.68 16.86 -8.52
C ASN A 130 -9.21 16.68 -8.09
N ILE A 131 -8.92 15.67 -7.27
CA ILE A 131 -7.57 15.32 -6.81
C ILE A 131 -6.93 14.45 -7.91
N SER A 132 -5.93 14.98 -8.58
CA SER A 132 -5.13 14.26 -9.56
C SER A 132 -3.71 14.83 -9.60
N TYR A 133 -2.73 13.99 -9.94
CA TYR A 133 -1.37 14.43 -10.15
C TYR A 133 -1.13 14.73 -11.64
N HIS A 134 -0.52 15.88 -11.93
CA HIS A 134 -0.30 16.37 -13.30
C HIS A 134 1.13 16.87 -13.55
N GLY A 135 2.05 16.66 -12.60
CA GLY A 135 3.47 17.03 -12.75
C GLY A 135 4.31 15.90 -13.37
N ASN A 136 5.61 16.14 -13.48
CA ASN A 136 6.56 15.13 -13.97
C ASN A 136 6.69 13.95 -12.98
N LEU A 137 6.78 12.73 -13.52
CA LEU A 137 6.94 11.50 -12.75
C LEU A 137 8.17 11.56 -11.83
N TRP A 138 8.14 10.81 -10.72
CA TRP A 138 9.27 10.78 -9.78
C TRP A 138 10.54 10.26 -10.48
N VAL A 139 10.39 9.17 -11.23
CA VAL A 139 11.40 8.59 -12.11
C VAL A 139 10.72 8.21 -13.43
N GLU A 140 11.27 8.61 -14.56
CA GLU A 140 10.79 8.25 -15.91
C GLU A 140 11.95 7.68 -16.72
N ASN A 141 11.82 6.44 -17.18
CA ASN A 141 12.78 5.82 -18.10
C ASN A 141 12.45 6.27 -19.53
N LEU A 142 13.35 7.08 -20.12
CA LEU A 142 13.20 7.66 -21.46
C LEU A 142 13.66 6.71 -22.57
N SER A 143 14.44 5.67 -22.25
CA SER A 143 14.92 4.67 -23.21
C SER A 143 13.95 3.50 -23.43
N ARG A 144 12.72 3.55 -22.90
CA ARG A 144 11.70 2.53 -23.21
C ARG A 144 11.35 2.60 -24.71
N PRO A 145 11.40 1.48 -25.46
CA PRO A 145 11.18 1.49 -26.91
C PRO A 145 9.70 1.62 -27.32
N TYR A 146 8.79 1.91 -26.39
CA TYR A 146 7.36 2.04 -26.63
C TYR A 146 6.72 3.02 -25.64
N GLU A 147 5.67 3.71 -26.09
CA GLU A 147 4.80 4.48 -25.20
C GLU A 147 3.65 3.64 -24.64
N ILE A 148 3.34 3.85 -23.37
CA ILE A 148 2.25 3.18 -22.66
C ILE A 148 1.01 4.07 -22.72
N THR A 149 0.00 3.65 -23.50
CA THR A 149 -1.23 4.43 -23.77
C THR A 149 -2.48 3.91 -23.08
N ARG A 150 -2.47 2.66 -22.58
CA ARG A 150 -3.62 1.97 -21.96
C ARG A 150 -3.21 1.17 -20.70
N GLY A 151 -2.33 1.75 -19.91
CA GLY A 151 -1.81 1.16 -18.67
C GLY A 151 -1.89 2.14 -17.50
N LEU A 152 -0.95 1.99 -16.57
CA LEU A 152 -0.78 2.78 -15.34
C LEU A 152 0.23 3.93 -15.51
N LYS A 153 0.51 4.39 -16.76
CA LYS A 153 1.40 5.52 -17.01
C LYS A 153 0.82 6.78 -16.35
N GLY A 154 1.59 7.40 -15.45
CA GLY A 154 1.14 8.53 -14.64
C GLY A 154 0.97 8.20 -13.15
N THR A 155 0.80 6.92 -12.81
CA THR A 155 0.40 6.49 -11.47
C THR A 155 1.58 6.04 -10.62
N HIS A 156 1.63 6.51 -9.38
CA HIS A 156 2.60 6.05 -8.37
C HIS A 156 1.92 5.10 -7.39
N LEU A 157 2.52 3.94 -7.14
CA LEU A 157 2.02 2.90 -6.25
C LEU A 157 3.06 2.56 -5.17
N ALA A 158 2.59 2.25 -3.97
CA ALA A 158 3.42 1.55 -2.98
C ALA A 158 2.98 0.09 -2.91
N VAL A 159 3.88 -0.85 -3.20
CA VAL A 159 3.58 -2.28 -3.22
C VAL A 159 4.65 -3.02 -2.41
N TRP A 160 4.23 -3.92 -1.52
CA TRP A 160 5.17 -4.66 -0.69
C TRP A 160 4.79 -6.12 -0.53
N GLN A 161 5.82 -6.96 -0.46
CA GLN A 161 5.73 -8.30 0.08
C GLN A 161 5.49 -8.28 1.60
N SER A 162 5.19 -9.46 2.15
CA SER A 162 5.00 -9.70 3.58
C SER A 162 6.25 -9.43 4.45
N HIS A 163 6.26 -10.05 5.63
CA HIS A 163 7.29 -10.00 6.67
C HIS A 163 8.72 -10.29 6.19
N GLY A 164 9.70 -9.86 6.97
CA GLY A 164 11.12 -10.16 6.78
C GLY A 164 11.81 -10.54 8.08
N MET A 165 13.10 -10.87 8.02
CA MET A 165 13.91 -11.18 9.20
C MET A 165 13.91 -9.98 10.15
N PHE A 166 13.62 -10.22 11.43
CA PHE A 166 13.61 -9.19 12.48
C PHE A 166 14.29 -9.67 13.76
N TYR A 167 14.68 -8.71 14.60
CA TYR A 167 15.30 -8.98 15.89
C TYR A 167 14.26 -9.11 17.01
N LYS A 168 14.22 -10.27 17.67
CA LYS A 168 13.32 -10.53 18.78
C LYS A 168 14.03 -10.25 20.11
N ILE A 169 13.86 -9.03 20.62
CA ILE A 169 14.57 -8.50 21.81
C ILE A 169 14.42 -9.42 23.04
N ASP A 170 13.21 -9.89 23.36
CA ASP A 170 12.94 -10.80 24.49
C ASP A 170 13.53 -12.22 24.33
N ARG A 171 14.14 -12.52 23.18
CA ARG A 171 14.87 -13.76 22.90
C ARG A 171 16.33 -13.54 22.53
N ASN A 172 16.76 -12.28 22.39
CA ASN A 172 18.09 -11.88 21.97
C ASN A 172 18.55 -12.58 20.66
N GLU A 173 17.64 -12.72 19.68
CA GLU A 173 17.87 -13.48 18.43
C GLU A 173 17.30 -12.79 17.19
N TRP A 174 17.95 -12.98 16.04
CA TRP A 174 17.38 -12.68 14.72
C TRP A 174 16.54 -13.86 14.24
N ARG A 175 15.30 -13.61 13.76
CA ARG A 175 14.38 -14.67 13.33
C ARG A 175 13.36 -14.22 12.30
N TRP A 176 12.79 -15.20 11.60
CA TRP A 176 11.59 -15.02 10.77
C TRP A 176 10.35 -14.79 11.63
N GLN A 177 9.38 -14.06 11.06
CA GLN A 177 8.11 -13.77 11.69
C GLN A 177 7.17 -14.97 11.70
N ARG A 178 7.19 -15.78 10.64
CA ARG A 178 6.33 -16.96 10.49
C ARG A 178 7.09 -18.27 10.70
N PRO A 179 6.41 -19.34 11.15
CA PRO A 179 7.02 -20.66 11.25
C PRO A 179 7.37 -21.20 9.85
N ARG A 180 8.30 -22.15 9.82
CA ARG A 180 8.56 -22.97 8.62
C ARG A 180 7.40 -23.96 8.46
N LEU A 181 6.72 -23.94 7.31
CA LEU A 181 5.63 -24.86 6.97
C LEU A 181 5.88 -25.44 5.58
N PHE A 182 5.74 -26.75 5.40
CA PHE A 182 5.87 -27.43 4.11
C PHE A 182 7.16 -27.09 3.31
N GLY A 183 8.27 -26.87 4.02
CA GLY A 183 9.56 -26.49 3.41
C GLY A 183 9.68 -25.01 3.01
N THR A 184 8.68 -24.18 3.29
CA THR A 184 8.68 -22.74 3.02
C THR A 184 8.49 -21.91 4.31
N THR A 185 8.64 -20.59 4.19
CA THR A 185 8.27 -19.59 5.20
C THR A 185 7.56 -18.45 4.46
N GLU A 186 6.41 -17.98 4.94
CA GLU A 186 5.60 -16.90 4.34
C GLU A 186 6.43 -15.63 4.06
N ASP A 187 7.30 -15.23 5.01
CA ASP A 187 8.28 -14.13 4.90
C ASP A 187 9.09 -14.18 3.59
N LEU A 188 9.50 -15.38 3.18
CA LEU A 188 10.33 -15.64 2.00
C LEU A 188 9.50 -15.92 0.75
N PHE A 189 8.45 -16.73 0.90
CA PHE A 189 7.63 -17.21 -0.21
C PHE A 189 6.94 -16.04 -0.92
N THR A 190 6.35 -15.12 -0.17
CA THR A 190 5.68 -13.96 -0.77
C THR A 190 6.65 -13.08 -1.57
N GLN A 191 7.86 -12.90 -1.06
CA GLN A 191 8.89 -12.10 -1.72
C GLN A 191 9.31 -12.69 -3.07
N SER A 192 9.28 -14.03 -3.21
CA SER A 192 9.69 -14.73 -4.42
C SER A 192 8.78 -14.50 -5.63
N PHE A 193 7.58 -13.92 -5.45
CA PHE A 193 6.72 -13.51 -6.56
C PHE A 193 6.39 -12.02 -6.61
N VAL A 194 6.35 -11.30 -5.47
CA VAL A 194 6.07 -9.85 -5.48
C VAL A 194 7.21 -9.06 -6.13
N VAL A 195 8.45 -9.30 -5.68
CA VAL A 195 9.62 -8.54 -6.13
C VAL A 195 10.01 -8.84 -7.59
N PRO A 196 10.13 -10.11 -8.03
CA PRO A 196 10.58 -10.40 -9.40
C PRO A 196 9.47 -10.44 -10.46
N TYR A 197 8.18 -10.43 -10.09
CA TYR A 197 7.07 -10.42 -11.06
C TYR A 197 6.07 -9.28 -10.84
N LEU A 198 5.41 -9.17 -9.69
CA LEU A 198 4.32 -8.18 -9.50
C LEU A 198 4.82 -6.74 -9.70
N ILE A 199 5.92 -6.37 -9.05
CA ILE A 199 6.50 -5.02 -9.18
C ILE A 199 6.90 -4.74 -10.66
N PRO A 200 7.72 -5.58 -11.34
CA PRO A 200 8.03 -5.42 -12.76
C PRO A 200 6.79 -5.40 -13.69
N MET A 201 5.74 -6.16 -13.40
CA MET A 201 4.50 -6.14 -14.19
C MET A 201 3.80 -4.78 -14.10
N LEU A 202 3.74 -4.19 -12.90
CA LEU A 202 3.18 -2.85 -12.69
C LEU A 202 4.07 -1.76 -13.33
N GLU A 203 5.39 -1.87 -13.20
CA GLU A 203 6.36 -0.95 -13.83
C GLU A 203 6.34 -1.03 -15.37
N ASN A 204 6.09 -2.22 -15.94
CA ASN A 204 5.91 -2.43 -17.37
C ASN A 204 4.53 -2.00 -17.86
N ALA A 205 3.51 -2.03 -16.99
CA ALA A 205 2.24 -1.36 -17.21
C ALA A 205 2.33 0.17 -17.06
N GLY A 206 3.47 0.72 -16.62
CA GLY A 206 3.77 2.16 -16.61
C GLY A 206 3.70 2.84 -15.24
N ALA A 207 3.40 2.10 -14.18
CA ALA A 207 3.37 2.65 -12.82
C ALA A 207 4.78 2.94 -12.30
N ILE A 208 4.90 3.92 -11.41
CA ILE A 208 6.10 4.14 -10.59
C ILE A 208 5.90 3.41 -9.26
N VAL A 209 6.66 2.34 -9.04
CA VAL A 209 6.44 1.44 -7.90
C VAL A 209 7.52 1.63 -6.83
N PHE A 210 7.08 2.08 -5.66
CA PHE A 210 7.88 2.10 -4.44
C PHE A 210 7.64 0.83 -3.62
N THR A 211 8.67 0.38 -2.90
CA THR A 211 8.54 -0.68 -1.89
C THR A 211 9.39 -0.33 -0.64
N PRO A 212 8.83 -0.45 0.58
CA PRO A 212 9.49 -0.16 1.86
C PRO A 212 10.39 -1.31 2.35
N ARG A 213 10.91 -2.14 1.45
CA ARG A 213 11.96 -3.16 1.71
C ARG A 213 12.94 -3.15 0.53
N GLU A 214 14.20 -3.50 0.75
CA GLU A 214 15.15 -3.70 -0.35
C GLU A 214 14.62 -4.78 -1.33
N ARG A 215 14.74 -4.52 -2.63
CA ARG A 215 14.18 -5.36 -3.71
C ARG A 215 15.21 -6.01 -4.64
N ASN A 216 16.51 -5.78 -4.41
CA ASN A 216 17.58 -6.36 -5.19
C ASN A 216 18.24 -7.54 -4.46
N TRP A 217 18.33 -8.69 -5.14
CA TRP A 217 18.88 -9.92 -4.56
C TRP A 217 20.42 -10.00 -4.57
N GLN A 218 21.07 -9.04 -5.24
CA GLN A 218 22.53 -8.93 -5.27
C GLN A 218 23.05 -8.61 -3.87
N ARG A 219 23.91 -9.50 -3.36
CA ARG A 219 24.50 -9.41 -2.01
C ARG A 219 25.68 -8.44 -1.95
N GLN A 220 26.32 -8.21 -3.10
CA GLN A 220 27.33 -7.18 -3.23
C GLN A 220 26.68 -5.79 -3.22
N GLU A 221 27.40 -4.80 -2.71
CA GLU A 221 27.01 -3.41 -2.68
C GLU A 221 28.25 -2.54 -2.90
N VAL A 222 28.16 -1.61 -3.85
CA VAL A 222 29.16 -0.56 -4.06
C VAL A 222 28.41 0.76 -3.98
N ILE A 223 28.85 1.66 -3.12
CA ILE A 223 28.30 3.02 -3.03
C ILE A 223 29.41 3.97 -3.41
N VAL A 224 29.18 4.75 -4.45
CA VAL A 224 30.09 5.78 -4.92
C VAL A 224 29.49 7.11 -4.46
N ASP A 225 30.29 7.91 -3.78
CA ASP A 225 29.83 9.12 -3.10
C ASP A 225 30.98 10.14 -3.01
N ASN A 226 30.65 11.42 -2.98
CA ASN A 226 31.60 12.53 -2.89
C ASN A 226 32.26 12.67 -1.51
N ASN A 227 31.69 12.08 -0.45
CA ASN A 227 32.33 12.05 0.87
C ASN A 227 33.08 10.73 1.12
N THR A 228 32.57 9.62 0.60
CA THR A 228 33.06 8.25 0.84
C THR A 228 33.08 7.44 -0.45
N CYS A 229 34.22 7.40 -1.13
CA CYS A 229 34.41 6.61 -2.35
C CYS A 229 35.26 5.34 -2.04
N PRO A 230 34.74 4.12 -2.27
CA PRO A 230 35.48 2.87 -2.11
C PRO A 230 36.73 2.81 -3.00
N ALA A 231 37.78 2.14 -2.53
CA ALA A 231 38.99 1.93 -3.33
C ALA A 231 38.65 1.27 -4.69
N GLY A 232 39.25 1.79 -5.77
CA GLY A 232 38.97 1.38 -7.15
C GLY A 232 37.79 2.13 -7.81
N SER A 233 36.81 2.59 -7.02
CA SER A 233 35.69 3.39 -7.52
C SER A 233 36.11 4.86 -7.73
N GLN A 234 35.36 5.59 -8.56
CA GLN A 234 35.67 6.98 -8.90
C GLN A 234 34.41 7.85 -8.85
N TYR A 235 34.53 9.02 -8.22
CA TYR A 235 33.56 10.10 -8.28
C TYR A 235 34.22 11.32 -8.95
N LEU A 236 33.53 11.96 -9.89
CA LEU A 236 34.04 13.10 -10.63
C LEU A 236 32.97 14.19 -10.79
N GLU A 237 33.39 15.45 -10.62
CA GLU A 237 32.60 16.64 -10.96
C GLU A 237 33.28 17.40 -12.10
N VAL A 238 32.59 17.57 -13.22
CA VAL A 238 33.04 18.42 -14.32
C VAL A 238 32.28 19.73 -14.30
N ASN A 239 33.04 20.81 -14.17
CA ASN A 239 32.56 22.18 -14.20
C ASN A 239 32.68 22.75 -15.63
N TYR A 240 31.79 23.66 -16.03
CA TYR A 240 31.86 24.27 -17.36
C TYR A 240 31.43 25.74 -17.36
N LYS A 241 32.29 26.60 -17.93
CA LYS A 241 32.17 28.06 -17.93
C LYS A 241 31.89 28.64 -16.53
N LYS A 242 30.66 29.10 -16.28
CA LYS A 242 30.19 29.68 -15.02
C LYS A 242 29.43 28.69 -14.14
N CYS A 243 28.95 27.58 -14.71
CA CYS A 243 28.29 26.52 -13.93
C CYS A 243 29.37 25.73 -13.19
N ARG A 244 29.26 25.74 -11.86
CA ARG A 244 30.18 25.06 -10.95
C ARG A 244 29.41 24.27 -9.91
N TRP A 245 29.85 23.05 -9.65
CA TRP A 245 29.39 22.25 -8.52
C TRP A 245 29.83 22.88 -7.20
N THR A 246 28.89 22.95 -6.26
CA THR A 246 29.06 23.51 -4.92
C THR A 246 28.34 22.63 -3.90
N ASN A 247 28.62 22.80 -2.61
CA ASN A 247 27.84 22.11 -1.57
C ASN A 247 26.39 22.60 -1.62
N ALA A 248 25.44 21.66 -1.61
CA ALA A 248 24.06 21.95 -1.30
C ALA A 248 23.93 22.43 0.16
N PRO A 249 22.90 23.23 0.50
CA PRO A 249 22.67 23.67 1.88
C PRO A 249 22.14 22.55 2.81
N ALA A 250 21.72 21.42 2.25
CA ALA A 250 21.23 20.25 2.98
C ALA A 250 22.35 19.18 3.10
N PRO A 251 22.37 18.37 4.18
CA PRO A 251 23.30 17.25 4.32
C PRO A 251 23.07 16.19 3.24
N GLY A 252 24.07 15.31 3.08
CA GLY A 252 24.08 14.21 2.14
C GLY A 252 24.29 12.86 2.80
N PHE A 253 24.26 11.80 2.00
CA PHE A 253 24.69 10.48 2.42
C PHE A 253 26.21 10.43 2.65
N ALA A 254 26.68 9.68 3.65
CA ALA A 254 28.04 9.18 3.68
C ALA A 254 28.12 7.83 4.41
N GLN A 255 28.84 6.86 3.84
CA GLN A 255 29.04 5.56 4.47
C GLN A 255 30.21 5.59 5.46
N ARG A 256 29.98 6.21 6.63
CA ARG A 256 31.00 6.32 7.69
C ARG A 256 31.24 5.02 8.47
N TYR A 257 30.31 4.06 8.41
CA TYR A 257 30.37 2.83 9.20
C TYR A 257 30.13 1.59 8.33
N SER A 258 30.70 0.44 8.72
CA SER A 258 30.36 -0.87 8.16
C SER A 258 29.12 -1.48 8.81
N VAL A 259 28.85 -1.12 10.08
CA VAL A 259 27.70 -1.53 10.89
C VAL A 259 27.15 -0.28 11.58
N TYR A 260 25.84 -0.08 11.50
CA TYR A 260 25.15 1.09 12.04
C TYR A 260 24.36 0.73 13.31
N PRO A 261 24.49 1.48 14.41
CA PRO A 261 23.62 1.29 15.57
C PRO A 261 22.20 1.77 15.27
N ASP A 262 21.22 1.34 16.06
CA ASP A 262 19.84 1.82 15.95
C ASP A 262 19.77 3.36 16.08
N ASN A 263 18.86 4.00 15.34
CA ASN A 263 18.71 5.47 15.31
C ASN A 263 19.88 6.25 14.65
N HIS A 264 20.79 5.60 13.94
CA HIS A 264 21.80 6.30 13.13
C HIS A 264 21.33 6.50 11.69
N ASN A 265 21.28 7.74 11.21
CA ASN A 265 20.88 8.09 9.85
C ASN A 265 22.09 8.47 8.98
N PRO A 266 22.48 7.68 7.96
CA PRO A 266 23.64 7.97 7.12
C PRO A 266 23.44 9.19 6.19
N PHE A 267 22.21 9.66 5.96
CA PHE A 267 21.90 10.88 5.20
C PHE A 267 22.10 12.18 6.03
N ALA A 268 22.61 12.07 7.26
CA ALA A 268 23.07 13.18 8.08
C ALA A 268 24.61 13.26 8.17
N ASP A 269 25.33 12.28 7.60
CA ASP A 269 26.79 12.13 7.75
C ASP A 269 27.59 12.77 6.60
N GLY A 270 26.97 13.09 5.47
CA GLY A 270 27.62 13.59 4.26
C GLY A 270 27.21 15.01 3.87
N THR A 271 27.58 15.39 2.65
CA THR A 271 27.31 16.69 2.02
C THR A 271 26.84 16.46 0.60
N ALA A 272 25.58 16.80 0.30
CA ALA A 272 25.11 16.79 -1.06
C ALA A 272 25.72 17.94 -1.88
N ARG A 273 25.65 17.82 -3.20
CA ARG A 273 26.25 18.71 -4.20
C ARG A 273 25.16 19.32 -5.06
N MET A 274 25.38 20.52 -5.59
CA MET A 274 24.42 21.20 -6.48
C MET A 274 25.10 22.04 -7.56
N ILE A 275 24.40 22.20 -8.68
CA ILE A 275 24.82 23.02 -9.82
C ILE A 275 23.61 23.70 -10.47
N THR A 276 23.80 24.90 -11.03
CA THR A 276 22.75 25.60 -11.80
C THR A 276 22.51 24.93 -13.16
N THR A 277 21.25 24.89 -13.57
CA THR A 277 20.82 24.24 -14.81
C THR A 277 21.17 25.04 -16.07
N GLN A 278 21.21 24.36 -17.22
CA GLN A 278 21.30 24.99 -18.54
C GLN A 278 20.40 24.29 -19.57
N THR A 279 19.88 25.06 -20.53
CA THR A 279 18.91 24.62 -21.54
C THR A 279 19.50 23.93 -22.76
N LYS A 280 20.82 23.83 -22.84
CA LYS A 280 21.56 23.05 -23.83
C LYS A 280 22.41 22.03 -23.11
N PRO A 281 22.71 20.86 -23.72
CA PRO A 281 23.70 19.93 -23.20
C PRO A 281 25.08 20.59 -23.20
N GLU A 282 25.40 21.26 -22.09
CA GLU A 282 26.73 21.77 -21.77
C GLU A 282 27.53 20.67 -21.06
N LYS A 283 28.87 20.80 -21.02
CA LYS A 283 29.76 19.74 -20.51
C LYS A 283 29.86 19.71 -18.97
N ALA A 284 28.84 20.17 -18.24
CA ALA A 284 28.84 20.11 -16.78
C ALA A 284 28.00 18.94 -16.28
N PHE A 285 28.63 18.07 -15.49
CA PHE A 285 28.03 16.83 -15.03
C PHE A 285 28.75 16.31 -13.77
N ALA A 286 28.14 15.32 -13.11
CA ALA A 286 28.77 14.49 -12.10
C ALA A 286 28.73 13.02 -12.54
N GLU A 287 29.79 12.25 -12.27
CA GLU A 287 29.92 10.84 -12.65
C GLU A 287 30.27 9.96 -11.44
N TRP A 288 29.69 8.76 -11.43
CA TRP A 288 29.90 7.73 -10.41
C TRP A 288 30.25 6.41 -11.11
N ILE A 289 31.52 6.01 -11.02
CA ILE A 289 32.07 4.80 -11.63
C ILE A 289 32.40 3.78 -10.52
N PRO A 290 31.58 2.74 -10.30
CA PRO A 290 31.85 1.71 -9.31
C PRO A 290 32.97 0.74 -9.76
N ASP A 291 33.78 0.28 -8.82
CA ASP A 291 34.58 -0.94 -8.99
C ASP A 291 33.72 -2.16 -8.63
N ILE A 292 33.11 -2.78 -9.64
CA ILE A 292 32.15 -3.87 -9.46
C ILE A 292 32.89 -5.16 -9.04
N PRO A 293 32.59 -5.79 -7.88
CA PRO A 293 33.35 -6.94 -7.40
C PRO A 293 33.25 -8.20 -8.27
N GLU A 294 32.11 -8.41 -8.92
CA GLU A 294 31.78 -9.59 -9.72
C GLU A 294 30.77 -9.22 -10.82
N LYS A 295 30.90 -9.82 -12.02
CA LYS A 295 29.91 -9.62 -13.09
C LYS A 295 28.52 -10.06 -12.63
N GLY A 296 27.51 -9.24 -12.84
CA GLY A 296 26.14 -9.61 -12.47
C GLY A 296 25.13 -8.48 -12.59
N LYS A 297 23.91 -8.73 -12.08
CA LYS A 297 22.81 -7.77 -12.09
C LYS A 297 22.74 -6.97 -10.80
N TYR A 298 22.94 -5.66 -10.89
CA TYR A 298 22.93 -4.72 -9.77
C TYR A 298 21.76 -3.75 -9.93
N ALA A 299 21.00 -3.53 -8.85
CA ALA A 299 20.08 -2.41 -8.80
C ALA A 299 20.87 -1.10 -8.69
N VAL A 300 20.47 -0.09 -9.45
CA VAL A 300 21.03 1.26 -9.38
C VAL A 300 20.05 2.15 -8.64
N TYR A 301 20.52 2.70 -7.53
CA TYR A 301 19.84 3.72 -6.74
C TYR A 301 20.65 5.01 -6.77
N VAL A 302 19.97 6.15 -6.82
CA VAL A 302 20.59 7.47 -6.70
C VAL A 302 20.04 8.19 -5.47
N SER A 303 20.84 9.09 -4.90
CA SER A 303 20.42 10.07 -3.90
C SER A 303 20.61 11.48 -4.45
N TYR A 304 19.78 12.40 -3.95
CA TYR A 304 19.82 13.83 -4.24
C TYR A 304 19.06 14.59 -3.15
N GLN A 305 19.16 15.92 -3.12
CA GLN A 305 18.43 16.77 -2.17
C GLN A 305 17.35 17.61 -2.86
N THR A 306 16.14 17.65 -2.30
CA THR A 306 15.09 18.55 -2.77
C THR A 306 15.34 19.95 -2.23
N LEU A 307 15.69 20.87 -3.13
CA LEU A 307 16.00 22.28 -2.84
C LEU A 307 14.87 23.20 -3.35
N PRO A 308 14.79 24.47 -2.90
CA PRO A 308 13.71 25.39 -3.30
C PRO A 308 13.57 25.62 -4.81
N GLU A 309 14.67 25.51 -5.55
CA GLU A 309 14.73 25.66 -7.01
C GLU A 309 15.10 24.35 -7.73
N SER A 310 14.89 23.18 -7.10
CA SER A 310 15.13 21.89 -7.75
C SER A 310 14.28 21.73 -9.00
N VAL A 311 14.89 21.25 -10.09
CA VAL A 311 14.16 20.99 -11.34
C VAL A 311 13.38 19.68 -11.30
N SER A 312 12.28 19.63 -12.05
CA SER A 312 11.44 18.43 -12.17
C SER A 312 11.86 17.47 -13.29
N ASP A 313 12.89 17.82 -14.07
CA ASP A 313 13.34 17.08 -15.25
C ASP A 313 14.83 16.68 -15.27
N ALA A 314 15.47 16.53 -14.10
CA ALA A 314 16.90 16.22 -13.98
C ALA A 314 17.29 14.95 -14.75
N LYS A 315 18.33 15.04 -15.58
CA LYS A 315 18.72 14.00 -16.55
C LYS A 315 19.86 13.12 -16.05
N TYR A 316 19.56 11.85 -15.82
CA TYR A 316 20.51 10.80 -15.46
C TYR A 316 20.72 9.83 -16.61
N LEU A 317 21.95 9.36 -16.78
CA LEU A 317 22.34 8.30 -17.72
C LEU A 317 22.91 7.14 -16.90
N VAL A 318 22.42 5.92 -17.13
CA VAL A 318 23.01 4.69 -16.60
C VAL A 318 23.67 3.95 -17.75
N PHE A 319 24.99 3.83 -17.70
CA PHE A 319 25.81 3.03 -18.63
C PHE A 319 25.96 1.62 -18.05
N HIS A 320 25.67 0.60 -18.84
CA HIS A 320 25.72 -0.81 -18.44
C HIS A 320 25.97 -1.73 -19.64
N ASN A 321 26.12 -3.03 -19.42
CA ASN A 321 26.42 -4.01 -20.47
C ASN A 321 25.37 -4.08 -21.60
N GLY A 322 24.17 -3.53 -21.39
CA GLY A 322 23.10 -3.42 -22.40
C GLY A 322 23.06 -2.09 -23.15
N GLY A 323 24.05 -1.20 -22.96
CA GLY A 323 24.10 0.14 -23.54
C GLY A 323 23.83 1.23 -22.51
N VAL A 324 23.06 2.26 -22.90
CA VAL A 324 22.74 3.40 -22.03
C VAL A 324 21.23 3.45 -21.81
N THR A 325 20.81 3.64 -20.55
CA THR A 325 19.42 3.92 -20.20
C THR A 325 19.32 5.34 -19.64
N GLU A 326 18.54 6.19 -20.32
CA GLU A 326 18.29 7.57 -19.94
C GLU A 326 17.09 7.67 -19.00
N PHE A 327 17.22 8.51 -17.98
CA PHE A 327 16.19 8.78 -16.98
C PHE A 327 15.96 10.28 -16.81
N ARG A 328 14.69 10.65 -16.61
CA ARG A 328 14.26 11.92 -16.06
C ARG A 328 13.84 11.70 -14.61
N ILE A 329 14.32 12.53 -13.68
CA ILE A 329 13.98 12.45 -12.26
C ILE A 329 13.43 13.79 -11.78
N ASN A 330 12.30 13.74 -11.08
CA ASN A 330 11.72 14.93 -10.47
C ASN A 330 12.33 15.18 -9.09
N GLN A 331 13.31 16.11 -9.02
CA GLN A 331 14.02 16.40 -7.77
C GLN A 331 13.22 17.30 -6.80
N GLN A 332 12.02 17.75 -7.17
CA GLN A 332 11.10 18.50 -6.29
C GLN A 332 10.39 17.59 -5.26
N MET A 333 10.61 16.29 -5.34
CA MET A 333 10.09 15.25 -4.44
C MET A 333 11.16 14.20 -4.15
N GLY A 334 10.97 13.42 -3.08
CA GLY A 334 11.75 12.20 -2.81
C GLY A 334 13.25 12.36 -2.55
N GLY A 335 13.74 13.57 -2.24
CA GLY A 335 15.14 13.79 -1.85
C GLY A 335 15.48 13.25 -0.45
N GLY A 336 16.76 13.03 -0.18
CA GLY A 336 17.27 12.53 1.11
C GLY A 336 17.00 11.05 1.39
N THR A 337 16.89 10.23 0.34
CA THR A 337 16.66 8.78 0.41
C THR A 337 17.14 8.11 -0.88
N TRP A 338 17.17 6.77 -0.92
CA TRP A 338 17.49 5.99 -2.12
C TRP A 338 16.33 5.96 -3.14
N VAL A 339 16.59 6.46 -4.34
CA VAL A 339 15.65 6.46 -5.49
C VAL A 339 16.09 5.42 -6.51
N TYR A 340 15.28 4.39 -6.74
CA TYR A 340 15.57 3.29 -7.67
C TYR A 340 15.38 3.70 -9.13
N LEU A 341 16.37 3.41 -9.99
CA LEU A 341 16.28 3.64 -11.44
C LEU A 341 15.99 2.35 -12.22
N GLY A 342 16.64 1.24 -11.83
CA GLY A 342 16.56 -0.02 -12.57
C GLY A 342 17.51 -1.07 -12.02
N THR A 343 17.49 -2.25 -12.62
CA THR A 343 18.46 -3.33 -12.36
C THR A 343 19.14 -3.68 -13.67
N PHE A 344 20.46 -3.48 -13.72
CA PHE A 344 21.25 -3.58 -14.94
C PHE A 344 22.40 -4.57 -14.76
N GLU A 345 22.92 -5.09 -15.87
CA GLU A 345 24.08 -5.99 -15.84
C GLU A 345 25.37 -5.20 -16.01
N PHE A 346 26.34 -5.45 -15.13
CA PHE A 346 27.66 -4.83 -15.15
C PHE A 346 28.73 -5.92 -15.16
N ASP A 347 29.83 -5.65 -15.86
CA ASP A 347 31.05 -6.45 -15.77
C ASP A 347 31.88 -6.09 -14.54
N LYS A 348 32.74 -7.01 -14.12
CA LYS A 348 33.66 -6.83 -12.99
C LYS A 348 34.65 -5.70 -13.29
N GLY A 349 35.01 -4.94 -12.26
CA GLY A 349 36.01 -3.87 -12.33
C GLY A 349 35.40 -2.48 -12.43
N CYS A 350 36.28 -1.47 -12.40
CA CYS A 350 35.97 -0.08 -12.71
C CYS A 350 36.00 0.12 -14.24
N ASN A 351 34.85 0.37 -14.87
CA ASN A 351 34.67 0.36 -16.32
C ASN A 351 33.96 1.64 -16.81
N ASP A 352 34.44 2.24 -17.91
CA ASP A 352 33.86 3.45 -18.52
C ASP A 352 32.52 3.22 -19.24
N TYR A 353 32.12 1.95 -19.42
CA TYR A 353 30.79 1.54 -19.87
C TYR A 353 29.90 1.03 -18.71
N GLY A 354 30.33 1.19 -17.45
CA GLY A 354 29.60 0.78 -16.26
C GLY A 354 29.57 1.89 -15.21
N MET A 355 28.73 2.90 -15.41
CA MET A 355 28.69 4.11 -14.57
C MET A 355 27.32 4.79 -14.55
N VAL A 356 27.14 5.77 -13.65
CA VAL A 356 26.02 6.72 -13.68
C VAL A 356 26.54 8.13 -13.92
N VAL A 357 25.85 8.90 -14.75
CA VAL A 357 26.16 10.31 -15.05
C VAL A 357 24.92 11.17 -14.82
N LEU A 358 25.08 12.31 -14.16
CA LEU A 358 24.06 13.34 -13.99
C LEU A 358 24.47 14.61 -14.71
N SER A 359 23.67 15.05 -15.68
CA SER A 359 23.89 16.32 -16.39
C SER A 359 23.17 17.49 -15.71
N ASN A 360 23.71 18.71 -15.86
CA ASN A 360 22.96 19.93 -15.54
C ASN A 360 22.02 20.40 -16.69
N GLU A 361 21.85 19.61 -17.75
CA GLU A 361 20.86 19.82 -18.80
C GLU A 361 19.43 19.73 -18.23
N SER A 362 18.65 20.79 -18.41
CA SER A 362 17.23 20.86 -18.00
C SER A 362 16.49 21.93 -18.82
N LYS A 363 15.19 21.74 -19.02
CA LYS A 363 14.32 22.77 -19.64
C LYS A 363 13.88 23.84 -18.66
N GLU A 364 14.04 23.59 -17.36
CA GLU A 364 13.69 24.49 -16.26
C GLU A 364 14.90 25.35 -15.84
N GLN A 365 14.62 26.55 -15.34
CA GLN A 365 15.63 27.37 -14.67
C GLN A 365 15.62 27.04 -13.18
N GLY A 366 16.76 26.61 -12.64
CA GLY A 366 16.88 26.20 -11.25
C GLY A 366 18.20 25.47 -10.99
N VAL A 367 18.15 24.47 -10.11
CA VAL A 367 19.31 23.64 -9.74
C VAL A 367 19.04 22.15 -9.94
N VAL A 368 20.11 21.43 -10.29
CA VAL A 368 20.21 19.98 -10.15
C VAL A 368 21.06 19.69 -8.91
N SER A 369 20.66 18.72 -8.10
CA SER A 369 21.41 18.24 -6.94
C SER A 369 21.88 16.80 -7.12
N ALA A 370 22.97 16.47 -6.43
CA ALA A 370 23.69 15.20 -6.50
C ALA A 370 24.15 14.79 -5.10
N ASP A 371 24.38 13.50 -4.89
CA ASP A 371 24.82 12.93 -3.61
C ASP A 371 25.51 11.59 -3.91
N ALA A 372 25.03 10.48 -3.35
CA ALA A 372 25.56 9.13 -3.60
C ALA A 372 24.83 8.37 -4.72
N VAL A 373 25.54 7.43 -5.35
CA VAL A 373 24.97 6.38 -6.23
C VAL A 373 25.35 5.01 -5.69
N ARG A 374 24.36 4.13 -5.60
CA ARG A 374 24.45 2.82 -4.97
C ARG A 374 24.11 1.72 -5.98
N PHE A 375 25.02 0.76 -6.10
CA PHE A 375 24.95 -0.39 -6.99
C PHE A 375 24.81 -1.67 -6.16
N GLY A 376 23.67 -2.35 -6.25
CA GLY A 376 23.40 -3.61 -5.54
C GLY A 376 22.46 -3.49 -4.34
N GLY A 377 22.06 -4.64 -3.79
CA GLY A 377 21.17 -4.74 -2.62
C GLY A 377 21.91 -4.81 -1.29
N GLY A 378 23.12 -5.39 -1.28
CA GLY A 378 23.98 -5.46 -0.10
C GLY A 378 23.53 -6.45 0.97
N MET A 379 24.27 -6.42 2.07
CA MET A 379 24.00 -7.19 3.29
C MET A 379 23.40 -6.30 4.38
N GLY A 380 22.63 -6.91 5.28
CA GLY A 380 22.10 -6.25 6.46
C GLY A 380 23.22 -5.76 7.38
N ASN A 381 23.17 -4.47 7.71
CA ASN A 381 24.22 -3.76 8.44
C ASN A 381 23.70 -2.95 9.64
N ILE A 382 22.42 -3.09 10.00
CA ILE A 382 21.85 -2.46 11.20
C ILE A 382 22.04 -3.41 12.39
N GLU A 383 22.72 -2.94 13.44
CA GLU A 383 22.97 -3.73 14.65
C GLU A 383 21.72 -3.78 15.54
N ARG A 384 21.40 -4.98 16.03
CA ARG A 384 20.47 -5.21 17.15
C ARG A 384 21.08 -6.20 18.14
N GLY A 385 21.13 -5.82 19.42
CA GLY A 385 21.69 -6.65 20.50
C GLY A 385 23.12 -7.16 20.26
N GLY A 386 24.00 -6.31 19.73
CA GLY A 386 25.40 -6.64 19.45
C GLY A 386 25.63 -7.51 18.21
N SER A 387 24.66 -7.61 17.31
CA SER A 387 24.79 -8.38 16.06
C SER A 387 23.97 -7.79 14.91
N VAL A 388 24.46 -7.93 13.68
CA VAL A 388 23.65 -7.75 12.46
C VAL A 388 22.95 -9.07 12.10
N SER A 389 21.94 -9.03 11.22
CA SER A 389 21.16 -10.22 10.84
C SER A 389 21.98 -11.32 10.14
N GLY A 390 23.13 -10.97 9.55
CA GLY A 390 23.93 -11.85 8.69
C GLY A 390 23.26 -12.17 7.34
N MET A 391 22.14 -11.53 7.02
CA MET A 391 21.34 -11.82 5.83
C MET A 391 21.49 -10.73 4.75
N PRO A 392 21.29 -11.06 3.46
CA PRO A 392 21.10 -10.06 2.41
C PRO A 392 19.99 -9.08 2.76
N ARG A 393 20.18 -7.78 2.51
CA ARG A 393 19.28 -6.72 3.00
C ARG A 393 17.84 -6.87 2.49
N TYR A 394 17.64 -7.44 1.31
CA TYR A 394 16.30 -7.74 0.77
C TYR A 394 15.49 -8.69 1.66
N LEU A 395 16.14 -9.54 2.46
CA LEU A 395 15.48 -10.49 3.36
C LEU A 395 15.11 -9.90 4.73
N GLU A 396 15.59 -8.70 5.06
CA GLU A 396 15.30 -8.03 6.33
C GLU A 396 13.91 -7.38 6.33
N GLY A 397 13.39 -7.12 7.53
CA GLY A 397 12.18 -6.33 7.74
C GLY A 397 12.32 -4.88 7.25
N ALA A 398 11.18 -4.25 6.97
CA ALA A 398 11.07 -2.87 6.51
C ALA A 398 11.73 -1.87 7.46
N ARG A 399 11.74 -2.17 8.78
CA ARG A 399 12.39 -1.38 9.83
C ARG A 399 13.84 -1.03 9.50
N TYR A 400 14.65 -2.03 9.14
CA TYR A 400 16.09 -1.88 8.93
C TYR A 400 16.39 -1.20 7.60
N TRP A 401 15.60 -1.53 6.56
CA TRP A 401 15.66 -0.83 5.28
C TRP A 401 15.32 0.66 5.42
N ALA A 402 14.29 1.02 6.19
CA ALA A 402 13.92 2.41 6.39
C ALA A 402 15.01 3.22 7.10
N GLN A 403 15.70 2.64 8.09
CA GLN A 403 16.89 3.28 8.67
C GLN A 403 17.99 3.48 7.62
N TRP A 404 18.31 2.44 6.84
CA TRP A 404 19.33 2.52 5.79
C TRP A 404 18.99 3.50 4.66
N ALA A 405 17.70 3.68 4.38
CA ALA A 405 17.15 4.64 3.44
C ALA A 405 16.96 6.06 4.05
N GLY A 406 17.50 6.32 5.24
CA GLY A 406 17.54 7.65 5.84
C GLY A 406 16.21 8.17 6.41
N MET A 407 15.22 7.30 6.60
CA MET A 407 13.94 7.71 7.18
C MET A 407 14.12 8.23 8.62
N PRO A 408 13.33 9.21 9.08
CA PRO A 408 13.35 9.64 10.49
C PRO A 408 12.96 8.53 11.46
N TYR A 409 13.54 8.50 12.67
CA TYR A 409 13.28 7.46 13.68
C TYR A 409 11.80 7.15 13.94
N PRO A 410 10.87 8.13 14.06
CA PRO A 410 9.45 7.84 14.30
C PRO A 410 8.73 7.13 13.12
N VAL A 411 9.35 7.08 11.94
CA VAL A 411 8.83 6.35 10.77
C VAL A 411 9.07 4.85 10.91
N TYR A 412 10.23 4.45 11.44
CA TYR A 412 10.62 3.04 11.54
C TYR A 412 10.73 2.49 12.97
N SER A 413 10.52 3.32 13.99
CA SER A 413 10.70 2.95 15.39
C SER A 413 9.64 3.59 16.29
N LYS A 414 8.36 3.29 16.04
CA LYS A 414 7.24 3.76 16.90
C LYS A 414 7.32 3.20 18.32
N SER A 415 7.99 2.07 18.50
CA SER A 415 8.26 1.49 19.82
C SER A 415 9.47 2.12 20.54
N ASN A 416 10.14 3.11 19.94
CA ASN A 416 11.45 3.63 20.38
C ASN A 416 12.49 2.51 20.58
N GLY A 417 12.56 1.58 19.62
CA GLY A 417 13.55 0.51 19.59
C GLY A 417 13.28 -0.65 20.55
N THR A 418 12.08 -0.75 21.12
CA THR A 418 11.70 -1.80 22.10
C THR A 418 10.88 -2.95 21.51
N ASN A 419 10.45 -2.87 20.25
CA ASN A 419 9.63 -3.89 19.59
C ASN A 419 9.75 -3.85 18.04
N ASP A 420 10.81 -4.45 17.51
CA ASP A 420 11.08 -4.51 16.07
C ASP A 420 9.95 -5.20 15.27
N TYR A 421 9.24 -6.17 15.85
CA TYR A 421 8.12 -6.87 15.20
C TYR A 421 6.98 -5.90 14.87
N ASN A 422 6.54 -5.10 15.86
CA ASN A 422 5.48 -4.12 15.64
C ASN A 422 5.97 -2.99 14.73
N ASP A 423 7.23 -2.58 14.89
CA ASP A 423 7.83 -1.52 14.09
C ASP A 423 7.97 -1.91 12.61
N ASP A 424 8.41 -3.12 12.27
CA ASP A 424 8.46 -3.63 10.90
C ASP A 424 7.10 -3.53 10.19
N ILE A 425 6.03 -4.01 10.83
CA ILE A 425 4.66 -3.94 10.31
C ILE A 425 4.19 -2.49 10.14
N ASN A 426 4.55 -1.59 11.06
CA ASN A 426 4.20 -0.18 10.98
C ASN A 426 5.00 0.56 9.88
N THR A 427 6.27 0.22 9.71
CA THR A 427 7.23 0.93 8.85
C THR A 427 6.78 0.98 7.40
N ARG A 428 6.16 -0.10 6.90
CA ARG A 428 5.66 -0.21 5.50
C ARG A 428 4.75 0.96 5.11
N SER A 429 3.74 1.18 5.93
CA SER A 429 2.78 2.28 5.78
C SER A 429 3.44 3.63 6.07
N LEU A 430 4.24 3.73 7.13
CA LEU A 430 4.79 5.01 7.59
C LEU A 430 5.85 5.58 6.64
N MET A 431 6.67 4.72 6.02
CA MET A 431 7.64 5.13 4.99
C MET A 431 6.92 5.66 3.75
N THR A 432 5.82 5.00 3.35
CA THR A 432 4.94 5.47 2.26
C THR A 432 4.27 6.81 2.60
N ASN A 433 3.78 6.97 3.83
CA ASN A 433 3.20 8.22 4.32
C ASN A 433 4.24 9.36 4.35
N TYR A 434 5.43 9.12 4.88
CA TYR A 434 6.52 10.10 4.92
C TYR A 434 6.97 10.52 3.52
N LEU A 435 7.10 9.58 2.59
CA LEU A 435 7.40 9.88 1.19
C LEU A 435 6.28 10.70 0.52
N SER A 436 5.01 10.44 0.85
CA SER A 436 3.85 11.09 0.22
C SER A 436 3.36 12.37 0.88
N GLY A 437 3.75 12.67 2.11
CA GLY A 437 3.30 13.87 2.83
C GLY A 437 3.55 15.15 2.02
N GLY A 438 2.52 15.99 1.91
CA GLY A 438 2.52 17.20 1.09
C GLY A 438 2.24 16.99 -0.40
N SER A 439 1.96 15.75 -0.82
CA SER A 439 1.43 15.45 -2.17
C SER A 439 -0.08 15.69 -2.25
N VAL A 440 -0.63 15.65 -3.47
CA VAL A 440 -2.08 15.79 -3.71
C VAL A 440 -2.93 14.70 -3.04
N PHE A 441 -2.38 13.48 -2.84
CA PHE A 441 -3.08 12.36 -2.22
C PHE A 441 -2.86 12.26 -0.70
N ASN A 442 -1.81 12.92 -0.17
CA ASN A 442 -1.55 13.04 1.27
C ASN A 442 -1.21 14.50 1.66
N PRO A 443 -2.16 15.44 1.55
CA PRO A 443 -1.93 16.86 1.84
C PRO A 443 -1.91 17.19 3.34
N ALA A 444 -2.44 16.31 4.19
CA ALA A 444 -2.55 16.55 5.64
C ALA A 444 -1.24 16.33 6.41
N GLU A 445 -0.36 15.46 5.92
CA GLU A 445 0.95 15.19 6.50
C GLU A 445 2.05 16.00 5.81
N LYS A 446 3.19 16.21 6.50
CA LYS A 446 4.41 16.77 5.89
C LYS A 446 5.34 15.62 5.48
N GLY A 447 6.00 15.75 4.34
CA GLY A 447 6.82 14.69 3.77
C GLY A 447 7.52 15.08 2.49
N LEU A 448 7.92 14.07 1.70
CA LEU A 448 8.72 14.22 0.49
C LEU A 448 7.88 14.34 -0.81
N LYS A 449 6.56 14.60 -0.70
CA LYS A 449 5.64 14.96 -1.79
C LYS A 449 5.46 13.94 -2.94
N VAL A 450 5.92 12.70 -2.81
CA VAL A 450 5.75 11.65 -3.83
C VAL A 450 4.26 11.26 -3.92
N PRO A 451 3.59 11.40 -5.08
CA PRO A 451 2.13 11.32 -5.17
C PRO A 451 1.60 9.87 -5.26
N PHE A 452 1.86 9.04 -4.25
CA PHE A 452 1.31 7.68 -4.20
C PHE A 452 -0.22 7.69 -4.18
N GLU A 453 -0.84 7.02 -5.16
CA GLU A 453 -2.29 6.92 -5.29
C GLU A 453 -2.87 5.88 -4.34
N MET A 454 -2.26 4.69 -4.26
CA MET A 454 -2.74 3.60 -3.41
C MET A 454 -1.59 2.73 -2.89
N THR A 455 -1.92 1.86 -1.93
CA THR A 455 -1.01 0.88 -1.35
C THR A 455 -1.57 -0.54 -1.44
N LEU A 456 -0.68 -1.51 -1.68
CA LEU A 456 -1.00 -2.94 -1.71
C LEU A 456 0.09 -3.71 -0.94
N GLY A 457 -0.27 -4.25 0.22
CA GLY A 457 0.51 -5.33 0.81
C GLY A 457 0.07 -6.66 0.21
N PHE A 458 0.98 -7.46 -0.32
CA PHE A 458 0.66 -8.83 -0.73
C PHE A 458 1.25 -9.78 0.32
N HIS A 459 0.45 -10.75 0.77
CA HIS A 459 0.84 -11.79 1.73
C HIS A 459 0.35 -13.18 1.26
N SER A 460 1.11 -14.24 1.54
CA SER A 460 0.61 -15.62 1.49
C SER A 460 0.14 -16.07 2.87
N ASP A 461 -1.03 -16.69 3.00
CA ASP A 461 -1.48 -17.26 4.28
C ASP A 461 -0.65 -18.51 4.67
N ALA A 462 -0.08 -18.52 5.87
CA ALA A 462 0.52 -19.70 6.50
C ALA A 462 -0.53 -20.54 7.26
N GLY A 463 -0.89 -21.72 6.74
CA GLY A 463 -1.80 -22.66 7.41
C GLY A 463 -2.08 -23.95 6.64
N PHE A 464 -2.97 -24.79 7.18
CA PHE A 464 -3.49 -25.99 6.49
C PHE A 464 -4.99 -26.15 6.72
N LYS A 465 -5.72 -26.70 5.75
CA LYS A 465 -7.07 -27.27 5.93
C LYS A 465 -6.95 -28.80 5.82
N THR A 466 -7.81 -29.53 6.53
CA THR A 466 -7.91 -30.99 6.43
C THR A 466 -8.78 -31.46 5.25
N ALA A 467 -9.62 -30.57 4.71
CA ALA A 467 -10.34 -30.80 3.47
C ALA A 467 -9.41 -30.53 2.27
N ASP A 468 -9.37 -31.47 1.32
CA ASP A 468 -8.62 -31.37 0.06
C ASP A 468 -9.34 -30.42 -0.91
N GLN A 469 -9.28 -29.12 -0.61
CA GLN A 469 -9.99 -28.06 -1.32
C GLN A 469 -9.13 -26.79 -1.41
N LEU A 470 -9.25 -26.09 -2.55
CA LEU A 470 -8.63 -24.77 -2.74
C LEU A 470 -9.13 -23.80 -1.66
N VAL A 471 -8.21 -23.21 -0.91
CA VAL A 471 -8.54 -22.22 0.13
C VAL A 471 -8.91 -20.87 -0.48
N GLY A 472 -8.14 -20.42 -1.48
CA GLY A 472 -8.41 -19.17 -2.20
C GLY A 472 -7.94 -17.89 -1.50
N THR A 473 -8.25 -16.75 -2.11
CA THR A 473 -7.74 -15.41 -1.72
C THR A 473 -8.73 -14.66 -0.84
N LEU A 474 -8.24 -14.07 0.25
CA LEU A 474 -8.97 -13.11 1.10
C LEU A 474 -8.46 -11.69 0.82
N GLY A 475 -9.23 -10.67 1.22
CA GLY A 475 -8.73 -9.28 1.25
C GLY A 475 -8.94 -8.65 2.62
N ILE A 476 -8.05 -7.77 3.06
CA ILE A 476 -8.18 -6.99 4.31
C ILE A 476 -8.21 -5.50 3.96
N TYR A 477 -9.07 -4.75 4.64
CA TYR A 477 -9.13 -3.29 4.60
C TYR A 477 -9.46 -2.75 6.01
N THR A 478 -9.29 -1.43 6.22
CA THR A 478 -9.73 -0.75 7.46
C THR A 478 -10.52 0.50 7.12
N THR A 479 -11.83 0.52 7.41
CA THR A 479 -12.65 1.75 7.34
C THR A 479 -12.70 2.52 8.65
N GLY A 480 -12.65 1.84 9.81
CA GLY A 480 -12.82 2.44 11.15
C GLY A 480 -11.61 3.20 11.72
N PHE A 481 -10.90 4.01 10.93
CA PHE A 481 -9.78 4.84 11.39
C PHE A 481 -9.88 6.26 10.84
N ASN A 482 -9.34 7.25 11.57
CA ASN A 482 -9.33 8.67 11.17
C ASN A 482 -10.71 9.16 10.69
N GLU A 483 -11.74 8.96 11.53
CA GLU A 483 -13.15 9.33 11.23
C GLU A 483 -13.72 8.73 9.93
N GLY A 484 -13.14 7.62 9.46
CA GLY A 484 -13.51 7.01 8.18
C GLY A 484 -12.91 7.71 6.97
N ARG A 485 -11.88 8.55 7.15
CA ARG A 485 -11.24 9.36 6.09
C ARG A 485 -9.78 9.01 5.83
N LEU A 486 -9.39 9.19 4.58
CA LEU A 486 -8.01 9.22 4.10
C LEU A 486 -7.49 10.67 4.13
N ASN A 487 -6.18 10.88 4.01
CA ASN A 487 -5.56 12.18 4.27
C ASN A 487 -5.90 13.25 3.21
N CYS A 488 -6.38 12.85 2.04
CA CYS A 488 -6.98 13.75 1.03
C CYS A 488 -8.50 13.98 1.21
N GLY A 489 -9.09 13.52 2.32
CA GLY A 489 -10.49 13.77 2.68
C GLY A 489 -11.52 12.81 2.08
N ILE A 490 -11.12 11.88 1.20
CA ILE A 490 -12.04 10.85 0.68
C ILE A 490 -12.31 9.78 1.74
N SER A 491 -13.46 9.11 1.63
CA SER A 491 -13.86 8.02 2.53
C SER A 491 -12.97 6.77 2.37
N ARG A 492 -12.59 6.15 3.49
CA ARG A 492 -11.84 4.88 3.55
C ARG A 492 -12.59 3.69 2.94
N TYR A 493 -13.88 3.83 2.61
CA TYR A 493 -14.56 2.86 1.77
C TYR A 493 -13.93 2.73 0.37
N ALA A 494 -13.09 3.68 -0.07
CA ALA A 494 -12.22 3.49 -1.23
C ALA A 494 -11.28 2.27 -1.08
N SER A 495 -10.77 1.98 0.13
CA SER A 495 -9.99 0.76 0.42
C SER A 495 -10.82 -0.51 0.27
N ARG A 496 -12.10 -0.47 0.63
CA ARG A 496 -13.02 -1.60 0.47
C ARG A 496 -13.32 -1.83 -1.02
N ASP A 497 -13.63 -0.76 -1.76
CA ASP A 497 -13.88 -0.82 -3.20
C ASP A 497 -12.66 -1.39 -3.94
N LEU A 498 -11.45 -0.98 -3.57
CA LEU A 498 -10.18 -1.53 -4.06
C LEU A 498 -10.07 -3.04 -3.80
N ALA A 499 -10.29 -3.48 -2.55
CA ALA A 499 -10.24 -4.90 -2.20
C ALA A 499 -11.26 -5.75 -2.98
N ASP A 500 -12.48 -5.23 -3.16
CA ASP A 500 -13.53 -5.92 -3.94
C ASP A 500 -13.14 -6.03 -5.43
N MET A 501 -12.66 -4.93 -6.02
CA MET A 501 -12.23 -4.90 -7.42
C MET A 501 -11.05 -5.85 -7.67
N VAL A 502 -10.04 -5.86 -6.80
CA VAL A 502 -8.86 -6.75 -6.92
C VAL A 502 -9.26 -8.22 -6.79
N LEU A 503 -10.06 -8.60 -5.78
CA LEU A 503 -10.50 -9.99 -5.62
C LEU A 503 -11.44 -10.44 -6.74
N THR A 504 -12.29 -9.55 -7.25
CA THR A 504 -13.17 -9.83 -8.39
C THR A 504 -12.37 -10.09 -9.66
N GLY A 505 -11.38 -9.24 -9.95
CA GLY A 505 -10.46 -9.42 -11.08
C GLY A 505 -9.64 -10.70 -10.94
N LEU A 506 -9.02 -10.91 -9.78
CA LEU A 506 -8.17 -12.08 -9.51
C LEU A 506 -8.94 -13.41 -9.67
N LYS A 507 -10.17 -13.52 -9.13
CA LYS A 507 -11.00 -14.71 -9.36
C LYS A 507 -11.31 -14.90 -10.85
N ARG A 508 -11.84 -13.86 -11.52
CA ARG A 508 -12.21 -13.93 -12.94
C ARG A 508 -11.02 -14.37 -13.81
N ASP A 509 -9.84 -13.79 -13.56
CA ASP A 509 -8.68 -13.97 -14.41
C ASP A 509 -7.99 -15.33 -14.15
N ILE A 510 -7.95 -15.81 -12.90
CA ILE A 510 -7.49 -17.17 -12.59
C ILE A 510 -8.46 -18.22 -13.15
N ASP A 511 -9.77 -18.06 -12.93
CA ASP A 511 -10.79 -18.98 -13.43
C ASP A 511 -10.70 -19.12 -14.96
N ALA A 512 -10.68 -17.98 -15.67
CA ALA A 512 -10.62 -17.96 -17.13
C ALA A 512 -9.27 -18.46 -17.70
N ARG A 513 -8.15 -18.25 -17.00
CA ARG A 513 -6.82 -18.63 -17.50
C ARG A 513 -6.46 -20.09 -17.24
N PHE A 514 -6.91 -20.67 -16.12
CA PHE A 514 -6.49 -21.99 -15.67
C PHE A 514 -7.62 -23.02 -15.60
N GLY A 515 -8.89 -22.63 -15.81
CA GLY A 515 -10.03 -23.54 -15.78
C GLY A 515 -10.34 -24.09 -14.38
N VAL A 516 -9.83 -23.46 -13.32
CA VAL A 516 -10.07 -23.82 -11.91
C VAL A 516 -11.17 -22.93 -11.35
N ASN A 517 -11.98 -23.43 -10.41
CA ASN A 517 -12.88 -22.56 -9.64
C ASN A 517 -12.11 -21.96 -8.44
N TRP A 518 -11.38 -20.87 -8.68
CA TRP A 518 -10.59 -20.20 -7.64
C TRP A 518 -11.50 -19.66 -6.55
N GLN A 519 -11.28 -20.08 -5.31
CA GLN A 519 -12.13 -19.65 -4.21
C GLN A 519 -11.84 -18.17 -3.87
N ARG A 520 -12.92 -17.41 -3.68
CA ARG A 520 -12.86 -16.09 -3.08
C ARG A 520 -13.26 -16.23 -1.63
N ARG A 521 -12.46 -15.71 -0.71
CA ARG A 521 -12.77 -15.63 0.72
C ARG A 521 -13.30 -14.25 1.07
N SER A 522 -13.67 -14.10 2.34
CA SER A 522 -14.11 -12.85 2.96
C SER A 522 -13.21 -11.65 2.65
N MET A 523 -13.83 -10.48 2.46
CA MET A 523 -13.18 -9.17 2.58
C MET A 523 -13.27 -8.67 4.01
N TRP A 524 -12.23 -8.83 4.82
CA TRP A 524 -12.25 -8.45 6.24
C TRP A 524 -12.01 -6.94 6.46
N ASN A 525 -13.02 -6.25 6.99
CA ASN A 525 -12.81 -4.96 7.65
C ASN A 525 -12.15 -5.21 9.02
N ARG A 526 -10.82 -5.09 9.10
CA ARG A 526 -10.08 -5.32 10.35
C ARG A 526 -8.88 -4.39 10.47
N ASN A 527 -8.63 -3.99 11.70
CA ASN A 527 -7.61 -3.01 12.10
C ASN A 527 -6.16 -3.55 12.01
N TYR A 528 -5.69 -3.85 10.80
CA TYR A 528 -4.32 -4.22 10.50
C TYR A 528 -3.49 -2.97 10.20
N SER A 529 -2.24 -2.87 10.67
CA SER A 529 -1.46 -1.63 10.51
C SER A 529 -1.19 -1.26 9.05
N GLU A 530 -1.03 -2.28 8.20
CA GLU A 530 -0.83 -2.15 6.74
C GLU A 530 -2.06 -1.66 5.99
N THR A 531 -3.25 -1.59 6.62
CA THR A 531 -4.48 -0.99 6.04
C THR A 531 -5.09 0.13 6.88
N ARG A 532 -4.70 0.25 8.16
CA ARG A 532 -5.03 1.38 9.05
C ARG A 532 -4.15 2.59 8.77
N LEU A 533 -2.83 2.40 8.77
CA LEU A 533 -1.89 3.53 8.75
C LEU A 533 -1.69 4.22 7.40
N PRO A 534 -1.88 3.60 6.22
CA PRO A 534 -1.71 4.31 4.96
C PRO A 534 -2.63 5.53 4.86
N ALA A 535 -2.05 6.63 4.40
CA ALA A 535 -2.72 7.90 4.13
C ALA A 535 -3.72 7.84 2.96
N VAL A 536 -3.61 6.79 2.12
CA VAL A 536 -4.31 6.59 0.85
C VAL A 536 -5.01 5.21 0.83
N PRO A 537 -5.85 4.88 -0.17
CA PRO A 537 -6.52 3.57 -0.26
C PRO A 537 -5.51 2.42 -0.18
N SER A 538 -5.92 1.39 0.53
CA SER A 538 -5.02 0.38 1.09
C SER A 538 -5.73 -0.94 1.25
N MET A 539 -5.09 -2.00 0.77
CA MET A 539 -5.54 -3.37 1.02
C MET A 539 -4.36 -4.31 1.30
N ILE A 540 -4.69 -5.44 1.91
CA ILE A 540 -3.88 -6.67 1.88
C ILE A 540 -4.67 -7.72 1.09
#